data_AF-A0A800LVC5-F1
#
_entry.id   AF-A0A800LVC5-F1
#
_cell.length_a   1.000
_cell.length_b   1.000
_cell.length_c   1.000
_cell.angle_alpha   90.00
_cell.angle_beta   90.00
_cell.angle_gamma   90.00
#
_symmetry.space_group_name_H-M   'P 1'
#
loop_
_entity.id
_entity.type
_entity.pdbx_description
1 polymer ?
#
loop_
_entity_poly.entity_id
_entity_poly.type
_entity_poly.pdbx_seq_one_letter_code
_entity_poly.pdbx_strand_id
1 'polypeptide(L)'
;MHTMDYQAFDREIWDAELSDFVPGVIYDMHTHMWSEQHKGGLKTPPGGLRLEIDYQDHLDWAKKLYPERKMHYLILGTPIAGGMDIEQHNIWMAEEIKTDPESAVHMLVTPDMTPDYVAEQVKQHHFIGLKPYRIFAADMTYCRIHEFLPESFIEVADDLGLAITMHLSKPDGPADPDNQKDLAYFTKQYPRAQWILAHCARAFNAFMMEEAIHFLKDLPNIWYDTSAVNDLYSHYLLMKFEDRARVMFGSDNIVAGCARGKYITYGRAWTYYRGTKGNTPHCDPRATLVIYEQLRQEKQVATMLELTTQEIEDHFSGNARRFLSQVRAGRKD
;
A
#
# COMPACT_ATOMS: atom_id res chain seq x y z
N MET A 1 5.36 -7.86 -22.59
CA MET A 1 5.30 -6.65 -21.76
C MET A 1 4.08 -6.83 -20.89
N HIS A 2 4.30 -7.14 -19.61
CA HIS A 2 3.51 -8.13 -18.89
C HIS A 2 2.17 -7.60 -18.37
N THR A 3 1.12 -7.78 -19.17
CA THR A 3 -0.24 -7.93 -18.66
C THR A 3 -0.26 -8.98 -17.55
N MET A 4 -1.13 -8.78 -16.56
CA MET A 4 -1.39 -9.78 -15.52
C MET A 4 -1.66 -11.16 -16.15
N ASP A 5 -0.81 -12.14 -15.83
CA ASP A 5 -0.88 -13.52 -16.34
C ASP A 5 -1.95 -14.30 -15.58
N TYR A 6 -3.23 -14.01 -15.77
CA TYR A 6 -4.33 -14.69 -15.07
C TYR A 6 -4.60 -16.09 -15.64
N GLN A 7 -4.60 -17.12 -14.80
CA GLN A 7 -4.71 -18.53 -15.21
C GLN A 7 -5.99 -19.20 -14.69
N ALA A 8 -6.33 -20.38 -15.25
CA ALA A 8 -7.48 -21.16 -14.80
C ALA A 8 -7.37 -21.54 -13.31
N PHE A 9 -6.16 -21.82 -12.83
CA PHE A 9 -5.90 -22.11 -11.41
C PHE A 9 -6.26 -20.94 -10.48
N ASP A 10 -6.08 -19.70 -10.92
CA ASP A 10 -6.50 -18.54 -10.13
C ASP A 10 -8.03 -18.50 -10.01
N ARG A 11 -8.72 -18.73 -11.13
CA ARG A 11 -10.19 -18.83 -11.11
C ARG A 11 -10.68 -19.93 -10.17
N GLU A 12 -10.04 -21.09 -10.18
CA GLU A 12 -10.35 -22.20 -9.25
C GLU A 12 -10.24 -21.75 -7.78
N ILE A 13 -9.15 -21.06 -7.42
CA ILE A 13 -8.95 -20.52 -6.06
C ILE A 13 -10.00 -19.46 -5.73
N TRP A 14 -10.29 -18.54 -6.66
CA TRP A 14 -11.30 -17.52 -6.43
C TRP A 14 -12.67 -18.14 -6.14
N ASP A 15 -13.13 -19.02 -7.03
CA ASP A 15 -14.46 -19.62 -6.97
C ASP A 15 -14.60 -20.50 -5.71
N ALA A 16 -13.57 -21.27 -5.35
CA ALA A 16 -13.63 -22.22 -4.24
C ALA A 16 -13.27 -21.62 -2.87
N GLU A 17 -12.37 -20.63 -2.81
CA GLU A 17 -11.80 -20.16 -1.55
C GLU A 17 -12.14 -18.70 -1.22
N LEU A 18 -12.29 -17.80 -2.20
CA LEU A 18 -12.27 -16.36 -1.95
C LEU A 18 -13.59 -15.64 -2.21
N SER A 19 -14.41 -16.12 -3.15
CA SER A 19 -15.62 -15.45 -3.60
C SER A 19 -16.60 -15.10 -2.47
N ASP A 20 -16.86 -16.04 -1.56
CA ASP A 20 -17.75 -15.84 -0.41
C ASP A 20 -17.13 -15.00 0.72
N PHE A 21 -15.80 -14.90 0.75
CA PHE A 21 -15.06 -14.13 1.76
C PHE A 21 -14.94 -12.65 1.37
N VAL A 22 -14.70 -12.37 0.08
CA VAL A 22 -14.44 -11.02 -0.40
C VAL A 22 -15.77 -10.28 -0.69
N PRO A 23 -16.07 -9.18 0.02
CA PRO A 23 -17.33 -8.44 -0.09
C PRO A 23 -17.59 -7.82 -1.47
N GLY A 24 -18.84 -7.39 -1.69
CA GLY A 24 -19.32 -6.77 -2.94
C GLY A 24 -18.60 -5.48 -3.34
N VAL A 25 -17.95 -4.79 -2.39
CA VAL A 25 -17.19 -3.56 -2.63
C VAL A 25 -15.81 -3.68 -2.00
N ILE A 26 -14.79 -3.30 -2.77
CA ILE A 26 -13.41 -3.26 -2.34
C ILE A 26 -12.89 -1.85 -2.57
N TYR A 27 -12.24 -1.30 -1.56
CA TYR A 27 -11.45 -0.09 -1.67
C TYR A 27 -9.99 -0.48 -1.48
N ASP A 28 -9.23 -0.51 -2.57
CA ASP A 28 -7.83 -0.88 -2.57
C ASP A 28 -6.97 0.33 -2.21
N MET A 29 -6.48 0.37 -0.97
CA MET A 29 -5.73 1.50 -0.42
C MET A 29 -4.27 1.57 -0.87
N HIS A 30 -3.83 0.70 -1.79
CA HIS A 30 -2.44 0.69 -2.24
C HIS A 30 -2.32 0.18 -3.68
N THR A 31 -2.27 1.08 -4.65
CA THR A 31 -2.00 0.74 -6.06
C THR A 31 -1.13 1.81 -6.72
N HIS A 32 -0.47 1.44 -7.82
CA HIS A 32 0.39 2.33 -8.58
C HIS A 32 -0.04 2.35 -10.04
N MET A 33 0.19 3.47 -10.72
CA MET A 33 -0.08 3.63 -12.15
C MET A 33 1.17 4.18 -12.84
N TRP A 34 1.31 3.97 -14.13
CA TRP A 34 2.46 4.49 -14.87
C TRP A 34 2.15 4.73 -16.33
N SER A 35 2.66 5.83 -16.87
CA SER A 35 2.78 6.06 -18.31
C SER A 35 4.21 6.42 -18.70
N GLU A 36 4.71 5.80 -19.76
CA GLU A 36 5.99 6.09 -20.37
C GLU A 36 6.07 7.50 -20.96
N GLN A 37 4.94 8.21 -21.09
CA GLN A 37 4.94 9.64 -21.43
C GLN A 37 5.66 10.48 -20.36
N HIS A 38 5.69 10.03 -19.10
CA HIS A 38 6.31 10.74 -17.97
C HIS A 38 7.66 10.14 -17.57
N LYS A 39 8.25 9.30 -18.44
CA LYS A 39 9.57 8.71 -18.17
C LYS A 39 10.70 9.75 -18.07
N GLY A 40 10.46 10.98 -18.53
CA GLY A 40 11.45 12.05 -18.54
C GLY A 40 12.77 11.61 -19.18
N GLY A 41 13.85 11.72 -18.41
CA GLY A 41 15.21 11.36 -18.81
C GLY A 41 15.54 9.86 -18.76
N LEU A 42 14.64 9.00 -18.24
CA LEU A 42 14.92 7.58 -18.06
C LEU A 42 15.27 6.88 -19.38
N LYS A 43 16.37 6.11 -19.36
CA LYS A 43 16.90 5.40 -20.54
C LYS A 43 16.73 3.89 -20.49
N THR A 44 16.48 3.33 -19.31
CA THR A 44 16.28 1.89 -19.15
C THR A 44 14.99 1.45 -19.86
N PRO A 45 14.93 0.23 -20.43
CA PRO A 45 13.67 -0.31 -20.93
C PRO A 45 12.62 -0.41 -19.82
N PRO A 46 11.32 -0.22 -20.12
CA PRO A 46 10.26 -0.34 -19.15
C PRO A 46 10.13 -1.76 -18.59
N GLY A 47 9.87 -1.87 -17.30
CA GLY A 47 9.64 -3.12 -16.57
C GLY A 47 9.26 -2.84 -15.11
N GLY A 48 8.66 -3.84 -14.43
CA GLY A 48 8.21 -3.71 -13.04
C GLY A 48 7.27 -2.52 -12.86
N LEU A 49 7.68 -1.56 -12.03
CA LEU A 49 6.98 -0.29 -11.77
C LEU A 49 6.71 0.56 -13.02
N ARG A 50 7.44 0.36 -14.12
CA ARG A 50 7.21 1.06 -15.40
C ARG A 50 6.33 0.28 -16.37
N LEU A 51 5.39 -0.51 -15.85
CA LEU A 51 4.36 -1.14 -16.66
C LEU A 51 3.34 -0.08 -17.06
N GLU A 52 3.17 0.17 -18.36
CA GLU A 52 2.14 1.08 -18.88
C GLU A 52 0.77 0.62 -18.40
N ILE A 53 0.17 1.35 -17.47
CA ILE A 53 -1.11 1.01 -16.87
C ILE A 53 -1.78 2.25 -16.28
N ASP A 54 -3.02 2.47 -16.67
CA ASP A 54 -3.85 3.58 -16.22
C ASP A 54 -4.97 3.12 -15.26
N TYR A 55 -5.88 4.03 -14.92
CA TYR A 55 -6.99 3.72 -14.01
C TYR A 55 -7.98 2.73 -14.62
N GLN A 56 -8.25 2.83 -15.92
CA GLN A 56 -9.16 1.93 -16.62
C GLN A 56 -8.60 0.51 -16.71
N ASP A 57 -7.29 0.38 -16.91
CA ASP A 57 -6.61 -0.92 -16.88
C ASP A 57 -6.72 -1.60 -15.51
N HIS A 58 -6.61 -0.84 -14.40
CA HIS A 58 -6.84 -1.38 -13.05
C HIS A 58 -8.26 -1.91 -12.87
N LEU A 59 -9.26 -1.20 -13.37
CA LEU A 59 -10.65 -1.68 -13.37
C LEU A 59 -10.81 -2.96 -14.20
N ASP A 60 -10.14 -3.04 -15.35
CA ASP A 60 -10.17 -4.23 -16.21
C ASP A 60 -9.44 -5.43 -15.61
N TRP A 61 -8.37 -5.18 -14.85
CA TRP A 61 -7.71 -6.21 -14.04
C TRP A 61 -8.62 -6.69 -12.91
N ALA A 62 -9.27 -5.76 -12.22
CA ALA A 62 -10.17 -6.10 -11.13
C ALA A 62 -11.38 -6.93 -11.56
N LYS A 63 -11.91 -6.72 -12.78
CA LYS A 63 -12.95 -7.62 -13.34
C LYS A 63 -12.51 -9.09 -13.40
N LYS A 64 -11.20 -9.35 -13.49
CA LYS A 64 -10.63 -10.71 -13.49
C LYS A 64 -10.26 -11.18 -12.08
N LEU A 65 -9.67 -10.31 -11.26
CA LEU A 65 -9.21 -10.62 -9.90
C LEU A 65 -10.35 -10.75 -8.89
N TYR A 66 -11.35 -9.88 -9.01
CA TYR A 66 -12.48 -9.77 -8.11
C TYR A 66 -13.79 -9.72 -8.91
N PRO A 67 -14.16 -10.80 -9.63
CA PRO A 67 -15.39 -10.84 -10.40
C PRO A 67 -16.60 -10.27 -9.63
N GLU A 68 -17.36 -9.41 -10.31
CA GLU A 68 -18.59 -8.79 -9.80
C GLU A 68 -18.41 -7.83 -8.61
N ARG A 69 -17.17 -7.51 -8.21
CA ARG A 69 -16.91 -6.55 -7.13
C ARG A 69 -16.77 -5.14 -7.68
N LYS A 70 -17.32 -4.17 -6.95
CA LYS A 70 -17.11 -2.75 -7.22
C LYS A 70 -15.78 -2.33 -6.61
N MET A 71 -14.97 -1.61 -7.40
CA MET A 71 -13.64 -1.17 -6.99
C MET A 71 -13.56 0.34 -6.83
N HIS A 72 -12.77 0.76 -5.85
CA HIS A 72 -12.27 2.11 -5.65
C HIS A 72 -10.81 2.03 -5.23
N TYR A 73 -10.02 3.08 -5.47
CA TYR A 73 -8.57 3.01 -5.30
C TYR A 73 -8.02 4.22 -4.55
N LEU A 74 -6.97 3.97 -3.78
CA LEU A 74 -5.97 4.97 -3.46
C LEU A 74 -4.77 4.74 -4.37
N ILE A 75 -4.58 5.67 -5.30
CA ILE A 75 -3.42 5.67 -6.20
C ILE A 75 -2.25 6.31 -5.46
N LEU A 76 -1.12 5.61 -5.42
CA LEU A 76 0.13 6.10 -4.85
C LEU A 76 1.10 6.39 -5.98
N GLY A 77 1.79 7.53 -5.88
CA GLY A 77 2.78 7.91 -6.88
C GLY A 77 3.90 6.88 -7.04
N THR A 78 4.19 6.51 -8.29
CA THR A 78 5.16 5.45 -8.63
C THR A 78 6.61 5.92 -8.47
N PRO A 79 7.46 5.25 -7.67
CA PRO A 79 8.77 5.76 -7.29
C PRO A 79 9.89 5.36 -8.26
N ILE A 80 10.03 6.05 -9.40
CA ILE A 80 11.14 5.81 -10.33
C ILE A 80 12.27 6.83 -10.15
N ALA A 81 13.33 6.43 -9.45
CA ALA A 81 14.54 7.24 -9.34
C ALA A 81 15.30 7.35 -10.68
N GLY A 82 16.09 8.41 -10.83
CA GLY A 82 17.02 8.57 -11.97
C GLY A 82 16.48 9.37 -13.15
N GLY A 83 15.50 10.25 -12.94
CA GLY A 83 15.13 11.29 -13.90
C GLY A 83 13.74 11.17 -14.52
N MET A 84 12.78 10.51 -13.87
CA MET A 84 11.38 10.60 -14.28
C MET A 84 10.87 12.05 -14.20
N ASP A 85 9.85 12.35 -14.98
CA ASP A 85 9.12 13.61 -14.86
C ASP A 85 8.06 13.47 -13.75
N ILE A 86 8.45 13.84 -12.53
CA ILE A 86 7.61 13.65 -11.34
C ILE A 86 6.39 14.56 -11.36
N GLU A 87 6.53 15.79 -11.85
CA GLU A 87 5.44 16.75 -11.93
C GLU A 87 4.35 16.24 -12.88
N GLN A 88 4.73 15.87 -14.12
CA GLN A 88 3.76 15.36 -15.09
C GLN A 88 3.15 14.01 -14.65
N HIS A 89 3.92 13.16 -13.97
CA HIS A 89 3.41 11.91 -13.40
C HIS A 89 2.33 12.17 -12.33
N ASN A 90 2.57 13.12 -11.42
CA ASN A 90 1.60 13.53 -10.39
C ASN A 90 0.32 14.12 -11.01
N ILE A 91 0.48 15.05 -11.95
CA ILE A 91 -0.65 15.68 -12.64
C ILE A 91 -1.50 14.62 -13.34
N TRP A 92 -0.87 13.72 -14.10
CA TRP A 92 -1.57 12.66 -14.82
C TRP A 92 -2.37 11.75 -13.90
N MET A 93 -1.79 11.27 -12.79
CA MET A 93 -2.54 10.44 -11.83
C MET A 93 -3.76 11.16 -11.25
N ALA A 94 -3.65 12.46 -10.98
CA ALA A 94 -4.78 13.25 -10.47
C ALA A 94 -5.90 13.42 -11.52
N GLU A 95 -5.54 13.48 -12.81
CA GLU A 95 -6.51 13.53 -13.91
C GLU A 95 -7.22 12.18 -14.12
N GLU A 96 -6.48 11.06 -14.09
CA GLU A 96 -7.01 9.71 -14.30
C GLU A 96 -8.17 9.36 -13.36
N ILE A 97 -8.05 9.73 -12.08
CA ILE A 97 -9.05 9.37 -11.07
C ILE A 97 -10.32 10.23 -11.10
N LYS A 98 -10.39 11.31 -11.92
CA LYS A 98 -11.55 12.22 -11.93
C LYS A 98 -12.87 11.55 -12.28
N THR A 99 -12.80 10.41 -12.96
CA THR A 99 -13.97 9.62 -13.35
C THR A 99 -14.58 8.82 -12.19
N ASP A 100 -13.86 8.68 -11.07
CA ASP A 100 -14.35 8.03 -9.85
C ASP A 100 -14.17 8.94 -8.62
N PRO A 101 -15.23 9.65 -8.18
CA PRO A 101 -15.14 10.58 -7.05
C PRO A 101 -14.91 9.89 -5.69
N GLU A 102 -15.09 8.56 -5.62
CA GLU A 102 -14.76 7.80 -4.43
C GLU A 102 -13.25 7.62 -4.32
N SER A 103 -12.57 7.34 -5.43
CA SER A 103 -11.11 7.18 -5.52
C SER A 103 -10.33 8.43 -5.11
N ALA A 104 -9.06 8.22 -4.78
CA ALA A 104 -8.17 9.29 -4.35
C ALA A 104 -6.72 9.03 -4.78
N VAL A 105 -5.89 10.06 -4.68
CA VAL A 105 -4.46 10.00 -5.06
C VAL A 105 -3.58 10.66 -4.00
N HIS A 106 -2.42 10.03 -3.76
CA HIS A 106 -1.32 10.63 -3.02
C HIS A 106 -0.21 11.09 -3.96
N MET A 107 0.24 12.33 -3.76
CA MET A 107 1.32 12.96 -4.52
C MET A 107 2.64 12.25 -4.26
N LEU A 108 3.37 11.85 -5.32
CA LEU A 108 4.78 11.47 -5.21
C LEU A 108 5.59 12.69 -4.76
N VAL A 109 6.31 12.56 -3.64
CA VAL A 109 7.23 13.59 -3.17
C VAL A 109 8.66 13.06 -3.08
N THR A 110 9.62 13.95 -3.34
CA THR A 110 11.06 13.69 -3.16
C THR A 110 11.66 14.73 -2.21
N PRO A 111 12.72 14.40 -1.47
CA PRO A 111 13.31 15.32 -0.49
C PRO A 111 13.87 16.62 -1.11
N ASP A 112 14.09 16.66 -2.43
CA ASP A 112 14.61 17.83 -3.15
C ASP A 112 13.53 18.88 -3.49
N MET A 113 12.25 18.58 -3.27
CA MET A 113 11.15 19.54 -3.45
C MET A 113 11.13 20.60 -2.35
N THR A 114 10.44 21.72 -2.59
CA THR A 114 10.20 22.74 -1.55
C THR A 114 8.82 22.54 -0.90
N PRO A 115 8.65 22.89 0.39
CA PRO A 115 7.34 22.79 1.06
C PRO A 115 6.27 23.66 0.38
N ASP A 116 6.63 24.85 -0.10
CA ASP A 116 5.71 25.73 -0.83
C ASP A 116 5.19 25.06 -2.12
N TYR A 117 6.10 24.47 -2.90
CA TYR A 117 5.71 23.72 -4.11
C TYR A 117 4.78 22.54 -3.76
N VAL A 118 5.11 21.76 -2.74
CA VAL A 118 4.26 20.63 -2.30
C VAL A 118 2.86 21.13 -1.90
N ALA A 119 2.77 22.20 -1.11
CA ALA A 119 1.50 22.78 -0.69
C ALA A 119 0.67 23.29 -1.89
N GLU A 120 1.31 23.99 -2.84
CA GLU A 120 0.66 24.48 -4.06
C GLU A 120 0.11 23.33 -4.91
N GLN A 121 0.92 22.29 -5.15
CA GLN A 121 0.52 21.12 -5.95
C GLN A 121 -0.63 20.35 -5.28
N VAL A 122 -0.58 20.16 -3.97
CA VAL A 122 -1.66 19.54 -3.19
C VAL A 122 -2.98 20.28 -3.39
N LYS A 123 -2.97 21.61 -3.31
CA LYS A 123 -4.16 22.44 -3.48
C LYS A 123 -4.67 22.41 -4.92
N GLN A 124 -3.77 22.60 -5.88
CA GLN A 124 -4.10 22.69 -7.29
C GLN A 124 -4.70 21.39 -7.86
N HIS A 125 -4.17 20.23 -7.46
CA HIS A 125 -4.55 18.93 -8.00
C HIS A 125 -5.38 18.09 -7.04
N HIS A 126 -5.80 18.69 -5.92
CA HIS A 126 -6.65 18.05 -4.92
C HIS A 126 -6.09 16.75 -4.31
N PHE A 127 -4.78 16.54 -4.29
CA PHE A 127 -4.16 15.40 -3.60
C PHE A 127 -4.63 15.33 -2.14
N ILE A 128 -4.95 14.14 -1.65
CA ILE A 128 -5.40 13.95 -0.26
C ILE A 128 -4.26 13.59 0.69
N GLY A 129 -3.07 13.33 0.12
CA GLY A 129 -1.93 12.85 0.87
C GLY A 129 -0.63 12.87 0.07
N LEU A 130 0.45 12.58 0.78
CA LEU A 130 1.81 12.50 0.27
C LEU A 130 2.28 11.05 0.25
N LYS A 131 3.11 10.73 -0.74
CA LYS A 131 3.75 9.44 -0.88
C LYS A 131 5.27 9.61 -1.04
N PRO A 132 6.03 9.54 0.07
CA PRO A 132 7.49 9.54 0.05
C PRO A 132 8.04 8.13 -0.15
N TYR A 133 9.29 8.03 -0.61
CA TYR A 133 9.97 6.74 -0.74
C TYR A 133 11.45 6.80 -0.37
N ARG A 134 11.88 5.80 0.39
CA ARG A 134 13.29 5.59 0.76
C ARG A 134 14.26 5.50 -0.42
N ILE A 135 13.79 5.20 -1.64
CA ILE A 135 14.66 5.17 -2.85
C ILE A 135 15.27 6.54 -3.17
N PHE A 136 14.67 7.63 -2.66
CA PHE A 136 15.18 8.99 -2.82
C PHE A 136 16.09 9.42 -1.65
N ALA A 137 16.30 8.58 -0.64
CA ALA A 137 17.32 8.82 0.39
C ALA A 137 18.72 8.49 -0.15
N ALA A 138 19.75 9.07 0.46
CA ALA A 138 21.14 8.70 0.19
C ALA A 138 21.42 7.22 0.52
N ASP A 139 20.90 6.73 1.64
CA ASP A 139 20.90 5.31 2.01
C ASP A 139 19.47 4.80 2.20
N MET A 140 18.90 4.23 1.13
CA MET A 140 17.55 3.67 1.18
C MET A 140 17.34 2.58 2.24
N THR A 141 18.40 1.94 2.72
CA THR A 141 18.29 0.78 3.62
C THR A 141 18.19 1.23 5.06
N TYR A 142 19.03 2.19 5.50
CA TYR A 142 19.12 2.59 6.90
C TYR A 142 18.69 4.03 7.20
N CYS A 143 18.18 4.76 6.22
CA CYS A 143 17.68 6.13 6.40
C CYS A 143 16.63 6.26 7.50
N ARG A 144 16.56 7.41 8.15
CA ARG A 144 15.47 7.87 9.02
C ARG A 144 14.33 8.43 8.17
N ILE A 145 13.14 8.61 8.77
CA ILE A 145 11.97 9.14 8.05
C ILE A 145 12.28 10.52 7.42
N HIS A 146 12.92 11.41 8.19
CA HIS A 146 13.22 12.77 7.73
C HIS A 146 14.20 12.86 6.54
N GLU A 147 14.95 11.79 6.26
CA GLU A 147 15.92 11.76 5.15
C GLU A 147 15.27 11.55 3.77
N PHE A 148 14.03 11.07 3.73
CA PHE A 148 13.26 10.92 2.48
C PHE A 148 11.85 11.52 2.53
N LEU A 149 11.44 12.00 3.70
CA LEU A 149 10.27 12.84 3.94
C LEU A 149 10.69 13.98 4.88
N PRO A 150 11.22 15.09 4.35
CA PRO A 150 11.60 16.24 5.18
C PRO A 150 10.48 16.66 6.13
N GLU A 151 10.85 17.07 7.36
CA GLU A 151 9.88 17.49 8.39
C GLU A 151 8.98 18.65 7.93
N SER A 152 9.50 19.54 7.07
CA SER A 152 8.72 20.61 6.43
C SER A 152 7.57 20.09 5.55
N PHE A 153 7.63 18.86 5.04
CA PHE A 153 6.51 18.26 4.31
C PHE A 153 5.48 17.64 5.26
N ILE A 154 5.93 17.20 6.44
CA ILE A 154 5.04 16.73 7.51
C ILE A 154 4.27 17.93 8.09
N GLU A 155 4.92 19.09 8.22
CA GLU A 155 4.28 20.38 8.53
C GLU A 155 3.18 20.71 7.52
N VAL A 156 3.49 20.63 6.21
CA VAL A 156 2.48 20.82 5.15
C VAL A 156 1.32 19.83 5.30
N ALA A 157 1.60 18.57 5.60
CA ALA A 157 0.56 17.56 5.82
C ALA A 157 -0.29 17.86 7.06
N ASP A 158 0.30 18.35 8.16
CA ASP A 158 -0.45 18.78 9.33
C ASP A 158 -1.32 19.98 9.03
N ASP A 159 -0.73 21.03 8.43
CA ASP A 159 -1.39 22.28 8.12
C ASP A 159 -2.59 22.07 7.19
N LEU A 160 -2.42 21.25 6.16
CA LEU A 160 -3.47 20.97 5.19
C LEU A 160 -4.36 19.78 5.57
N GLY A 161 -4.06 19.04 6.65
CA GLY A 161 -4.85 17.89 7.12
C GLY A 161 -4.77 16.69 6.18
N LEU A 162 -3.57 16.38 5.68
CA LEU A 162 -3.30 15.36 4.68
C LEU A 162 -2.94 14.01 5.29
N ALA A 163 -3.00 12.99 4.46
CA ALA A 163 -2.44 11.67 4.73
C ALA A 163 -0.97 11.55 4.27
N ILE A 164 -0.24 10.58 4.83
CA ILE A 164 1.11 10.20 4.43
C ILE A 164 1.18 8.68 4.39
N THR A 165 1.39 8.09 3.21
CA THR A 165 1.54 6.62 3.09
C THR A 165 3.01 6.21 3.19
N MET A 166 3.41 5.73 4.36
CA MET A 166 4.81 5.54 4.73
C MET A 166 5.30 4.11 4.47
N HIS A 167 6.42 3.97 3.76
CA HIS A 167 7.25 2.76 3.77
C HIS A 167 8.36 2.96 4.80
N LEU A 168 8.25 2.31 5.96
CA LEU A 168 9.32 2.37 6.96
C LEU A 168 10.63 1.82 6.38
N SER A 169 11.76 2.39 6.78
CA SER A 169 13.11 1.96 6.39
C SER A 169 13.65 0.93 7.39
N LYS A 170 14.94 0.58 7.27
CA LYS A 170 15.73 -0.31 8.17
C LYS A 170 15.29 -1.78 8.14
N PRO A 171 16.18 -2.78 8.27
CA PRO A 171 15.80 -4.19 8.15
C PRO A 171 14.70 -4.64 9.11
N ASP A 172 14.71 -4.13 10.35
CA ASP A 172 13.76 -4.52 11.40
C ASP A 172 12.41 -3.79 11.30
N GLY A 173 12.29 -2.83 10.37
CA GLY A 173 11.04 -2.17 10.04
C GLY A 173 10.40 -1.51 11.27
N PRO A 174 9.15 -1.83 11.63
CA PRO A 174 8.47 -1.20 12.76
C PRO A 174 9.06 -1.59 14.14
N ALA A 175 9.83 -2.68 14.22
CA ALA A 175 10.58 -3.03 15.44
C ALA A 175 11.86 -2.20 15.62
N ASP A 176 12.28 -1.44 14.61
CA ASP A 176 13.48 -0.63 14.71
C ASP A 176 13.28 0.58 15.67
N PRO A 177 14.12 0.75 16.70
CA PRO A 177 13.96 1.83 17.68
C PRO A 177 13.99 3.23 17.08
N ASP A 178 14.67 3.42 15.94
CA ASP A 178 14.73 4.72 15.28
C ASP A 178 13.41 5.06 14.59
N ASN A 179 12.78 4.07 13.94
CA ASN A 179 11.45 4.24 13.35
C ASN A 179 10.41 4.52 14.43
N GLN A 180 10.48 3.84 15.57
CA GLN A 180 9.57 4.10 16.69
C GLN A 180 9.75 5.50 17.27
N LYS A 181 10.99 5.97 17.44
CA LYS A 181 11.27 7.34 17.89
C LYS A 181 10.75 8.39 16.91
N ASP A 182 10.97 8.20 15.62
CA ASP A 182 10.45 9.10 14.58
C ASP A 182 8.92 9.13 14.60
N LEU A 183 8.26 7.97 14.59
CA LEU A 183 6.80 7.89 14.61
C LEU A 183 6.21 8.53 15.87
N ALA A 184 6.77 8.27 17.05
CA ALA A 184 6.32 8.87 18.31
C ALA A 184 6.48 10.39 18.32
N TYR A 185 7.57 10.90 17.76
CA TYR A 185 7.79 12.33 17.64
C TYR A 185 6.80 12.97 16.66
N PHE A 186 6.72 12.47 15.44
CA PHE A 186 5.91 13.08 14.39
C PHE A 186 4.41 12.97 14.63
N THR A 187 3.90 11.84 15.12
CA THR A 187 2.46 11.68 15.42
C THR A 187 2.00 12.64 16.53
N LYS A 188 2.86 12.88 17.53
CA LYS A 188 2.59 13.83 18.61
C LYS A 188 2.66 15.28 18.12
N GLN A 189 3.68 15.60 17.32
CA GLN A 189 3.97 16.97 16.94
C GLN A 189 3.10 17.49 15.80
N TYR A 190 2.64 16.57 14.95
CA TYR A 190 1.81 16.82 13.78
C TYR A 190 0.52 15.98 13.87
N PRO A 191 -0.39 16.31 14.80
CA PRO A 191 -1.57 15.49 15.12
C PRO A 191 -2.63 15.44 14.01
N ARG A 192 -2.59 16.37 13.04
CA ARG A 192 -3.51 16.38 11.90
C ARG A 192 -2.99 15.58 10.71
N ALA A 193 -1.68 15.41 10.58
CA ALA A 193 -1.11 14.50 9.58
C ALA A 193 -1.54 13.06 9.87
N GLN A 194 -2.22 12.39 8.94
CA GLN A 194 -2.64 11.01 9.11
C GLN A 194 -1.63 10.05 8.50
N TRP A 195 -1.12 9.09 9.26
CA TRP A 195 -0.12 8.14 8.77
C TRP A 195 -0.79 6.86 8.30
N ILE A 196 -0.52 6.41 7.07
CA ILE A 196 -0.83 5.06 6.60
C ILE A 196 0.47 4.27 6.58
N LEU A 197 0.68 3.39 7.55
CA LEU A 197 1.83 2.49 7.59
C LEU A 197 1.59 1.31 6.65
N ALA A 198 2.16 1.40 5.46
CA ALA A 198 1.89 0.45 4.38
C ALA A 198 2.49 -0.93 4.62
N HIS A 199 1.91 -1.95 3.97
CA HIS A 199 2.36 -3.35 4.04
C HIS A 199 2.42 -3.89 5.48
N CYS A 200 1.36 -3.71 6.27
CA CYS A 200 1.33 -4.00 7.70
C CYS A 200 2.50 -3.32 8.42
N ALA A 201 2.69 -2.01 8.21
CA ALA A 201 3.87 -1.26 8.65
C ALA A 201 5.22 -1.84 8.14
N ARG A 202 5.21 -2.47 6.97
CA ARG A 202 6.32 -3.16 6.32
C ARG A 202 6.83 -4.38 7.10
N ALA A 203 5.97 -5.00 7.90
CA ALA A 203 6.23 -6.24 8.63
C ALA A 203 5.99 -7.48 7.75
N PHE A 204 6.81 -7.65 6.71
CA PHE A 204 6.77 -8.82 5.84
C PHE A 204 7.17 -10.14 6.51
N ASN A 205 7.65 -10.09 7.76
CA ASN A 205 7.93 -11.24 8.62
C ASN A 205 7.51 -10.89 10.05
N ALA A 206 6.85 -11.82 10.74
CA ALA A 206 6.23 -11.56 12.03
C ALA A 206 7.16 -11.04 13.13
N PHE A 207 8.45 -11.40 13.13
CA PHE A 207 9.40 -10.88 14.15
C PHE A 207 9.46 -9.34 14.14
N MET A 208 9.16 -8.71 13.00
CA MET A 208 9.10 -7.26 12.87
C MET A 208 7.88 -6.66 13.58
N MET A 209 6.78 -7.42 13.72
CA MET A 209 5.52 -6.97 14.31
C MET A 209 5.35 -7.38 15.77
N GLU A 210 5.89 -8.53 16.19
CA GLU A 210 5.69 -9.14 17.53
C GLU A 210 5.82 -8.14 18.68
N GLU A 211 6.93 -7.40 18.74
CA GLU A 211 7.14 -6.38 19.77
C GLU A 211 6.62 -5.00 19.34
N ALA A 212 6.70 -4.69 18.04
CA ALA A 212 6.34 -3.38 17.52
C ALA A 212 4.84 -3.06 17.70
N ILE A 213 3.97 -4.07 17.62
CA ILE A 213 2.52 -3.87 17.71
C ILE A 213 2.09 -3.27 19.06
N HIS A 214 2.83 -3.56 20.13
CA HIS A 214 2.55 -3.03 21.46
C HIS A 214 2.87 -1.54 21.60
N PHE A 215 3.76 -1.02 20.77
CA PHE A 215 4.03 0.40 20.62
C PHE A 215 3.07 1.05 19.63
N LEU A 216 2.88 0.42 18.47
CA LEU A 216 2.11 0.95 17.36
C LEU A 216 0.64 1.23 17.71
N LYS A 217 -0.02 0.32 18.43
CA LYS A 217 -1.44 0.44 18.82
C LYS A 217 -1.78 1.65 19.69
N ASP A 218 -0.77 2.18 20.38
CA ASP A 218 -0.94 3.32 21.28
C ASP A 218 -0.66 4.65 20.55
N LEU A 219 -0.20 4.62 19.30
CA LEU A 219 0.02 5.83 18.51
C LEU A 219 -1.33 6.40 18.02
N PRO A 220 -1.54 7.72 18.17
CA PRO A 220 -2.67 8.38 17.54
C PRO A 220 -2.46 8.46 16.02
N ASN A 221 -3.51 8.85 15.27
CA ASN A 221 -3.44 9.23 13.85
C ASN A 221 -2.67 8.26 12.92
N ILE A 222 -2.60 6.97 13.27
CA ILE A 222 -2.04 5.91 12.44
C ILE A 222 -3.14 4.99 11.91
N TRP A 223 -2.96 4.60 10.65
CA TRP A 223 -3.74 3.66 9.87
C TRP A 223 -2.77 2.68 9.20
N TYR A 224 -3.29 1.59 8.67
CA TYR A 224 -2.49 0.54 8.03
C TYR A 224 -3.15 0.12 6.73
N ASP A 225 -2.33 -0.25 5.74
CA ASP A 225 -2.78 -1.12 4.65
C ASP A 225 -2.10 -2.48 4.75
N THR A 226 -2.75 -3.54 4.27
CA THR A 226 -2.24 -4.92 4.37
C THR A 226 -1.43 -5.40 3.16
N SER A 227 -1.15 -4.49 2.24
CA SER A 227 -0.75 -4.85 0.88
C SER A 227 0.53 -5.67 0.76
N ALA A 228 0.51 -6.65 -0.16
CA ALA A 228 1.60 -7.57 -0.50
C ALA A 228 2.14 -8.44 0.66
N VAL A 229 1.64 -8.30 1.89
CA VAL A 229 2.10 -9.10 3.01
C VAL A 229 1.50 -10.49 2.92
N ASN A 230 2.38 -11.49 2.87
CA ASN A 230 2.02 -12.89 2.80
C ASN A 230 2.52 -13.69 4.03
N ASP A 231 2.74 -13.00 5.15
CA ASP A 231 2.98 -13.61 6.45
C ASP A 231 1.71 -13.59 7.31
N LEU A 232 1.14 -14.78 7.54
CA LEU A 232 -0.11 -14.96 8.28
C LEU A 232 -0.06 -14.36 9.69
N TYR A 233 1.08 -14.48 10.37
CA TYR A 233 1.19 -14.09 11.76
C TYR A 233 1.34 -12.57 11.90
N SER A 234 2.00 -11.88 10.96
CA SER A 234 1.96 -10.42 10.87
C SER A 234 0.53 -9.88 10.75
N HIS A 235 -0.30 -10.47 9.87
CA HIS A 235 -1.72 -10.11 9.75
C HIS A 235 -2.50 -10.37 11.05
N TYR A 236 -2.29 -11.55 11.66
CA TYR A 236 -2.93 -11.91 12.93
C TYR A 236 -2.58 -10.92 14.04
N LEU A 237 -1.30 -10.59 14.23
CA LEU A 237 -0.84 -9.67 15.27
C LEU A 237 -1.45 -8.29 15.10
N LEU A 238 -1.43 -7.76 13.87
CA LEU A 238 -2.04 -6.46 13.56
C LEU A 238 -3.54 -6.47 13.89
N MET A 239 -4.30 -7.42 13.33
CA MET A 239 -5.75 -7.50 13.54
C MET A 239 -6.17 -7.89 14.97
N LYS A 240 -5.27 -8.49 15.76
CA LYS A 240 -5.54 -8.90 17.15
C LYS A 240 -5.36 -7.76 18.14
N PHE A 241 -4.33 -6.94 17.95
CA PHE A 241 -3.88 -5.98 18.96
C PHE A 241 -4.14 -4.52 18.59
N GLU A 242 -4.25 -4.20 17.29
CA GLU A 242 -4.64 -2.86 16.81
C GLU A 242 -6.17 -2.68 16.84
N ASP A 243 -6.61 -1.43 16.80
CA ASP A 243 -7.99 -1.12 16.42
C ASP A 243 -8.22 -1.51 14.95
N ARG A 244 -8.99 -2.58 14.74
CA ARG A 244 -9.35 -3.10 13.41
C ARG A 244 -10.01 -2.05 12.51
N ALA A 245 -10.63 -1.01 13.07
CA ALA A 245 -11.20 0.08 12.30
C ALA A 245 -10.14 0.93 11.56
N ARG A 246 -8.86 0.75 11.87
CA ARG A 246 -7.70 1.45 11.28
C ARG A 246 -6.94 0.60 10.25
N VAL A 247 -7.33 -0.66 10.03
CA VAL A 247 -6.62 -1.60 9.16
C VAL A 247 -7.39 -1.80 7.85
N MET A 248 -6.84 -1.27 6.76
CA MET A 248 -7.48 -1.24 5.45
C MET A 248 -6.88 -2.28 4.51
N PHE A 249 -7.69 -2.79 3.59
CA PHE A 249 -7.20 -3.63 2.51
C PHE A 249 -6.35 -2.82 1.51
N GLY A 250 -5.29 -3.43 1.00
CA GLY A 250 -4.54 -2.94 -0.16
C GLY A 250 -3.90 -4.09 -0.92
N SER A 251 -3.64 -3.94 -2.22
CA SER A 251 -3.05 -5.00 -3.04
C SER A 251 -1.57 -4.81 -3.38
N ASP A 252 -1.12 -3.55 -3.47
CA ASP A 252 0.15 -3.16 -4.08
C ASP A 252 0.26 -3.64 -5.54
N ASN A 253 -0.84 -3.55 -6.29
CA ASN A 253 -0.86 -3.90 -7.70
C ASN A 253 0.15 -3.07 -8.53
N ILE A 254 0.65 -3.69 -9.60
CA ILE A 254 1.79 -3.26 -10.46
C ILE A 254 3.16 -3.50 -9.85
N VAL A 255 3.28 -3.39 -8.53
CA VAL A 255 4.53 -3.64 -7.83
C VAL A 255 4.64 -5.11 -7.44
N ALA A 256 3.60 -5.61 -6.76
CA ALA A 256 3.66 -6.87 -6.03
C ALA A 256 2.37 -7.70 -6.15
N GLY A 257 1.19 -7.11 -5.94
CA GLY A 257 -0.08 -7.85 -5.77
C GLY A 257 -0.42 -8.83 -6.90
N CYS A 258 -0.29 -8.37 -8.14
CA CYS A 258 -0.53 -9.20 -9.35
C CYS A 258 0.66 -10.05 -9.79
N ALA A 259 1.73 -10.15 -9.00
CA ALA A 259 2.86 -11.01 -9.31
C ALA A 259 2.51 -12.49 -9.06
N ARG A 260 2.99 -13.38 -9.93
CA ARG A 260 2.81 -14.84 -9.84
C ARG A 260 3.76 -15.44 -8.81
N GLY A 261 3.29 -15.68 -7.59
CA GLY A 261 4.13 -16.17 -6.50
C GLY A 261 3.60 -15.77 -5.14
N LYS A 262 4.52 -15.72 -4.17
CA LYS A 262 4.25 -15.37 -2.78
C LYS A 262 5.47 -14.70 -2.17
N TYR A 263 5.28 -13.77 -1.23
CA TYR A 263 6.36 -13.39 -0.31
C TYR A 263 6.51 -14.45 0.79
N ILE A 264 7.66 -15.10 0.86
CA ILE A 264 7.94 -16.15 1.84
C ILE A 264 8.85 -15.64 2.95
N THR A 265 8.72 -16.21 4.14
CA THR A 265 9.53 -15.88 5.31
C THR A 265 10.35 -17.08 5.78
N TYR A 266 11.53 -16.82 6.33
CA TYR A 266 12.35 -17.82 7.03
C TYR A 266 13.37 -17.13 7.95
N GLY A 267 13.49 -17.59 9.20
CA GLY A 267 14.31 -16.89 10.21
C GLY A 267 13.91 -15.41 10.31
N ARG A 268 14.89 -14.51 10.15
CA ARG A 268 14.68 -13.05 10.08
C ARG A 268 14.63 -12.48 8.65
N ALA A 269 14.39 -13.32 7.66
CA ALA A 269 14.37 -12.94 6.25
C ALA A 269 12.96 -13.06 5.65
N TRP A 270 12.75 -12.31 4.57
CA TRP A 270 11.61 -12.45 3.68
C TRP A 270 12.06 -12.16 2.25
N THR A 271 11.42 -12.80 1.26
CA THR A 271 11.74 -12.57 -0.16
C THR A 271 10.57 -12.96 -1.05
N TYR A 272 10.50 -12.36 -2.24
CA TYR A 272 9.56 -12.79 -3.27
C TYR A 272 9.98 -14.14 -3.84
N TYR A 273 9.04 -15.08 -3.87
CA TYR A 273 9.21 -16.40 -4.43
C TYR A 273 8.20 -16.67 -5.53
N ARG A 274 8.68 -16.84 -6.76
CA ARG A 274 7.84 -17.02 -7.97
C ARG A 274 7.16 -18.40 -8.07
N GLY A 275 7.46 -19.32 -7.15
CA GLY A 275 7.04 -20.73 -7.24
C GLY A 275 8.06 -21.65 -7.94
N THR A 276 7.91 -22.96 -7.73
CA THR A 276 8.74 -23.99 -8.35
C THR A 276 8.20 -24.35 -9.73
N LYS A 277 9.09 -24.50 -10.74
CA LYS A 277 8.72 -24.95 -12.09
C LYS A 277 8.73 -26.47 -12.28
N GLY A 278 9.35 -27.19 -11.36
CA GLY A 278 9.43 -28.66 -11.37
C GLY A 278 8.24 -29.33 -10.70
N ASN A 279 8.09 -30.63 -10.95
CA ASN A 279 7.10 -31.43 -10.25
C ASN A 279 7.47 -31.55 -8.76
N THR A 280 6.50 -31.31 -7.89
CA THR A 280 6.63 -31.55 -6.45
C THR A 280 6.00 -32.91 -6.12
N PRO A 281 6.73 -33.87 -5.53
CA PRO A 281 6.24 -35.25 -5.36
C PRO A 281 5.06 -35.38 -4.39
N HIS A 282 4.71 -34.32 -3.65
CA HIS A 282 3.76 -34.37 -2.55
C HIS A 282 2.61 -33.35 -2.67
N CYS A 283 2.58 -32.52 -3.70
CA CYS A 283 1.57 -31.47 -3.85
C CYS A 283 1.49 -30.93 -5.30
N ASP A 284 0.49 -30.10 -5.54
CA ASP A 284 0.39 -29.27 -6.74
C ASP A 284 1.41 -28.11 -6.68
N PRO A 285 2.35 -27.99 -7.64
CA PRO A 285 3.38 -26.95 -7.62
C PRO A 285 2.91 -25.59 -8.16
N ARG A 286 1.68 -25.48 -8.68
CA ARG A 286 1.18 -24.24 -9.31
C ARG A 286 1.13 -23.11 -8.27
N ALA A 287 1.74 -21.96 -8.61
CA ALA A 287 1.66 -20.75 -7.80
C ALA A 287 0.46 -19.89 -8.25
N THR A 288 -0.28 -19.33 -7.29
CA THR A 288 -1.28 -18.30 -7.58
C THR A 288 -0.65 -16.90 -7.54
N LEU A 289 -1.47 -15.85 -7.54
CA LEU A 289 -1.07 -14.47 -7.43
C LEU A 289 -0.76 -14.11 -5.98
N VAL A 290 0.20 -13.22 -5.74
CA VAL A 290 0.54 -12.69 -4.41
C VAL A 290 -0.70 -12.20 -3.67
N ILE A 291 -1.61 -11.52 -4.38
CA ILE A 291 -2.85 -11.02 -3.79
C ILE A 291 -3.82 -12.12 -3.38
N TYR A 292 -3.86 -13.26 -4.07
CA TYR A 292 -4.66 -14.41 -3.64
C TYR A 292 -4.01 -15.10 -2.45
N GLU A 293 -2.69 -15.17 -2.40
CA GLU A 293 -1.98 -15.64 -1.19
C GLU A 293 -2.20 -14.74 0.02
N GLN A 294 -2.36 -13.42 -0.18
CA GLN A 294 -2.73 -12.46 0.87
C GLN A 294 -4.18 -12.70 1.34
N LEU A 295 -5.14 -12.73 0.41
CA LEU A 295 -6.56 -12.92 0.73
C LEU A 295 -6.84 -14.23 1.48
N ARG A 296 -6.13 -15.31 1.12
CA ARG A 296 -6.22 -16.59 1.84
C ARG A 296 -5.77 -16.47 3.30
N GLN A 297 -4.76 -15.65 3.56
CA GLN A 297 -4.27 -15.41 4.92
C GLN A 297 -5.20 -14.50 5.69
N GLU A 298 -5.69 -13.42 5.07
CA GLU A 298 -6.69 -12.54 5.67
C GLU A 298 -7.96 -13.34 6.03
N LYS A 299 -8.40 -14.28 5.18
CA LYS A 299 -9.50 -15.21 5.48
C LYS A 299 -9.19 -16.11 6.70
N GLN A 300 -7.97 -16.64 6.78
CA GLN A 300 -7.55 -17.45 7.93
C GLN A 300 -7.52 -16.62 9.22
N VAL A 301 -6.98 -15.40 9.18
CA VAL A 301 -7.00 -14.47 10.31
C VAL A 301 -8.43 -14.12 10.70
N ALA A 302 -9.31 -13.86 9.73
CA ALA A 302 -10.71 -13.60 9.99
C ALA A 302 -11.37 -14.75 10.75
N THR A 303 -11.04 -15.98 10.39
CA THR A 303 -11.51 -17.19 11.08
C THR A 303 -10.91 -17.31 12.48
N MET A 304 -9.59 -17.13 12.62
CA MET A 304 -8.89 -17.24 13.92
C MET A 304 -9.37 -16.21 14.95
N LEU A 305 -9.76 -15.03 14.47
CA LEU A 305 -10.21 -13.91 15.29
C LEU A 305 -11.74 -13.79 15.38
N GLU A 306 -12.46 -14.73 14.76
CA GLU A 306 -13.92 -14.77 14.72
C GLU A 306 -14.52 -13.43 14.24
N LEU A 307 -13.94 -12.85 13.18
CA LEU A 307 -14.39 -11.58 12.64
C LEU A 307 -15.84 -11.70 12.14
N THR A 308 -16.63 -10.69 12.47
CA THR A 308 -17.99 -10.54 11.96
C THR A 308 -17.98 -10.19 10.48
N THR A 309 -19.09 -10.43 9.78
CA THR A 309 -19.27 -9.98 8.39
C THR A 309 -19.04 -8.47 8.25
N GLN A 310 -19.48 -7.68 9.23
CA GLN A 310 -19.27 -6.21 9.21
C GLN A 310 -17.79 -5.83 9.34
N GLU A 311 -17.01 -6.51 10.18
CA GLU A 311 -15.57 -6.26 10.29
C GLU A 311 -14.82 -6.63 9.01
N ILE A 312 -15.25 -7.70 8.32
CA ILE A 312 -14.70 -8.08 7.02
C ILE A 312 -15.04 -6.99 5.98
N GLU A 313 -16.31 -6.57 5.88
CA GLU A 313 -16.72 -5.46 4.99
C GLU A 313 -15.99 -4.15 5.29
N ASP A 314 -15.74 -3.87 6.57
CA ASP A 314 -14.99 -2.71 7.01
C ASP A 314 -13.53 -2.79 6.58
N HIS A 315 -12.87 -3.93 6.77
CA HIS A 315 -11.50 -4.12 6.30
C HIS A 315 -11.37 -3.87 4.80
N PHE A 316 -12.28 -4.41 4.00
CA PHE A 316 -12.25 -4.28 2.54
C PHE A 316 -12.69 -2.91 2.02
N SER A 317 -13.55 -2.16 2.72
CA SER A 317 -14.02 -0.86 2.21
C SER A 317 -14.46 0.14 3.27
N GLY A 318 -15.07 -0.28 4.38
CA GLY A 318 -15.63 0.63 5.38
C GLY A 318 -14.57 1.49 6.08
N ASN A 319 -13.42 0.90 6.42
CA ASN A 319 -12.27 1.58 7.03
C ASN A 319 -11.72 2.65 6.09
N ALA A 320 -11.51 2.31 4.82
CA ALA A 320 -11.05 3.24 3.79
C ALA A 320 -11.99 4.43 3.62
N ARG A 321 -13.30 4.18 3.54
CA ARG A 321 -14.31 5.25 3.44
C ARG A 321 -14.31 6.17 4.65
N ARG A 322 -14.22 5.61 5.86
CA ARG A 322 -14.12 6.40 7.10
C ARG A 322 -12.87 7.27 7.10
N PHE A 323 -11.72 6.68 6.77
CA PHE A 323 -10.45 7.37 6.66
C PHE A 323 -10.53 8.55 5.67
N LEU A 324 -11.01 8.29 4.45
CA LEU A 324 -11.10 9.30 3.39
C LEU A 324 -12.10 10.40 3.76
N SER A 325 -13.23 10.05 4.36
CA SER A 325 -14.18 11.04 4.88
C SER A 325 -13.53 11.92 5.95
N GLN A 326 -12.74 11.34 6.85
CA GLN A 326 -12.02 12.09 7.89
C GLN A 326 -10.98 13.04 7.28
N VAL A 327 -10.13 12.55 6.37
CA VAL A 327 -9.10 13.36 5.71
C VAL A 327 -9.74 14.49 4.90
N ARG A 328 -10.78 14.20 4.11
CA ARG A 328 -11.51 15.20 3.32
C ARG A 328 -12.17 16.27 4.21
N ALA A 329 -12.74 15.88 5.35
CA ALA A 329 -13.36 16.83 6.29
C ALA A 329 -12.33 17.68 7.07
N GLY A 330 -11.13 17.14 7.30
CA GLY A 330 -10.03 17.84 7.98
C GLY A 330 -9.19 18.75 7.09
N ARG A 331 -9.47 18.74 5.77
CA ARG A 331 -8.72 19.46 4.76
C ARG A 331 -8.90 20.98 4.89
N LYS A 332 -7.80 21.73 4.71
CA LYS A 332 -7.84 23.18 4.55
C LYS A 332 -7.47 23.57 3.12
N ASP A 333 -8.19 24.53 2.56
CA ASP A 333 -7.98 25.06 1.21
C ASP A 333 -6.76 25.97 1.10
#